data_AF-A0A934PQG2-F1
#
_entry.id   AF-A0A934PQG2-F1
#
_cell.length_a   1.000
_cell.length_b   1.000
_cell.length_c   1.000
_cell.angle_alpha   90.00
_cell.angle_beta   90.00
_cell.angle_gamma   90.00
#
_symmetry.space_group_name_H-M   'P 1'
#
loop_
_entity.id
_entity.type
_entity.pdbx_description
1 polymer ?
#
loop_
_entity_poly.entity_id
_entity_poly.type
_entity_poly.pdbx_seq_one_letter_code
_entity_poly.pdbx_strand_id
1 'polypeptide(L)'
;MAKNEKILYESLTSYFKYLVSITIGAITILGAFAGYLFYSNGQEMREDLRLQKAELKENVEEMKTTLAEQKKNFEVQKTDIKEQLILLSQRVNSEINETSSAAIKEVSNIKVVASSLAESEAKKKINEVFDNKNFDQFVEKIAKDRMEPQINNLVDKKIAINETIQINNSLINLSSNDKVKSINASNYLQSNSQIKLSNSQISKIVSDMDKVDLSTRNNMIFAIILRKSQASTEFFTRELGNSATNTLNETYCFQYFLYNDIDYNIFSDAMYKAMLKKTEGYNTYYSSILISKDQNKRFALNLLNDKKLVDLYLKLLPESYRDILTSTFLEDLSQVFNRKDILETVLFKTLKDITKNKSSH
;
A
#
# COMPACT_ATOMS: atom_id res chain seq x y z
N MET A 1 69.17 -17.10 71.52
CA MET A 1 67.74 -16.71 71.53
C MET A 1 66.92 -17.38 70.40
N ALA A 2 67.29 -18.55 69.86
CA ALA A 2 66.62 -19.13 68.66
C ALA A 2 65.93 -20.51 68.86
N LYS A 3 65.88 -21.06 70.08
CA LYS A 3 65.39 -22.44 70.33
C LYS A 3 63.95 -22.52 70.86
N ASN A 4 63.50 -21.51 71.62
CA ASN A 4 62.14 -21.48 72.19
C ASN A 4 61.07 -20.98 71.19
N GLU A 5 61.42 -20.09 70.27
CA GLU A 5 60.47 -19.59 69.26
C GLU A 5 60.10 -20.66 68.23
N LYS A 6 61.04 -21.54 67.87
CA LYS A 6 60.79 -22.64 66.92
C LYS A 6 59.80 -23.68 67.46
N ILE A 7 59.92 -24.04 68.73
CA ILE A 7 59.03 -25.01 69.40
C ILE A 7 57.61 -24.43 69.54
N LEU A 8 57.50 -23.13 69.83
CA LEU A 8 56.21 -22.44 69.92
C LEU A 8 55.50 -22.39 68.55
N TYR A 9 56.25 -22.11 67.47
CA TYR A 9 55.71 -22.10 66.11
C TYR A 9 55.28 -23.51 65.63
N GLU A 10 56.06 -24.56 65.92
CA GLU A 10 55.72 -25.93 65.53
C GLU A 10 54.47 -26.46 66.27
N SER A 11 54.29 -26.08 67.54
CA SER A 11 53.09 -26.37 68.33
C SER A 11 51.84 -25.66 67.79
N LEU A 12 51.95 -24.35 67.51
CA LEU A 12 50.84 -23.55 66.97
C LEU A 12 50.39 -24.05 65.59
N THR A 13 51.34 -24.43 64.75
CA THR A 13 51.09 -24.93 63.40
C THR A 13 50.41 -26.30 63.44
N SER A 14 50.80 -27.16 64.38
CA SER A 14 50.18 -28.49 64.57
C SER A 14 48.75 -28.38 65.09
N TYR A 15 48.48 -27.45 66.02
CA TYR A 15 47.14 -27.16 66.50
C TYR A 15 46.22 -26.62 65.39
N PHE A 16 46.73 -25.72 64.56
CA PHE A 16 45.99 -25.18 63.41
C PHE A 16 45.64 -26.27 62.39
N LYS A 17 46.57 -27.17 62.08
CA LYS A 17 46.32 -28.32 61.19
C LYS A 17 45.22 -29.25 61.75
N TYR A 18 45.21 -29.47 63.06
CA TYR A 18 44.20 -30.29 63.72
C TYR A 18 42.80 -29.65 63.66
N LEU A 19 42.71 -28.33 63.93
CA LEU A 19 41.47 -27.56 63.79
C LEU A 19 40.92 -27.58 62.36
N VAL A 20 41.77 -27.37 61.35
CA VAL A 20 41.38 -27.43 59.94
C VAL A 20 40.85 -28.83 59.59
N SER A 21 41.49 -29.89 60.09
CA SER A 21 41.08 -31.27 59.82
C SER A 21 39.72 -31.62 60.42
N ILE A 22 39.44 -31.17 61.65
CA ILE A 22 38.13 -31.34 62.28
C ILE A 22 37.06 -30.54 61.53
N THR A 23 37.38 -29.32 61.10
CA THR A 23 36.43 -28.46 60.38
C THR A 23 36.04 -29.07 59.02
N ILE A 24 37.02 -29.62 58.28
CA ILE A 24 36.77 -30.33 57.03
C ILE A 24 35.93 -31.59 57.29
N GLY A 25 36.21 -32.34 58.37
CA GLY A 25 35.40 -33.50 58.77
C GLY A 25 33.94 -33.14 59.06
N ALA A 26 33.70 -32.06 59.82
CA ALA A 26 32.35 -31.59 60.14
C ALA A 26 31.58 -31.13 58.90
N ILE A 27 32.24 -30.40 57.98
CA ILE A 27 31.63 -29.95 56.71
C ILE A 27 31.27 -31.16 55.84
N THR A 28 32.11 -32.20 55.81
CA THR A 28 31.87 -33.41 55.01
C THR A 28 30.65 -34.18 55.52
N ILE A 29 30.49 -34.30 56.84
CA ILE A 29 29.32 -34.96 57.45
C ILE A 29 28.04 -34.16 57.18
N LEU A 30 28.09 -32.83 57.31
CA LEU A 30 26.95 -31.96 56.98
C LEU A 30 26.57 -32.05 55.49
N GLY A 31 27.56 -32.11 54.59
CA GLY A 31 27.34 -32.32 53.16
C GLY A 31 26.70 -33.66 52.83
N ALA A 32 27.13 -34.74 53.49
CA ALA A 32 26.53 -36.07 53.34
C ALA A 32 25.08 -36.11 53.84
N PHE A 33 24.79 -35.44 54.97
CA PHE A 33 23.44 -35.36 55.54
C PHE A 33 22.49 -34.54 54.66
N ALA A 34 22.97 -33.41 54.12
CA ALA A 34 22.22 -32.63 53.14
C ALA A 34 21.95 -33.44 51.86
N GLY A 35 22.95 -34.16 51.34
CA GLY A 35 22.78 -35.06 50.18
C GLY A 35 21.74 -36.16 50.41
N TYR A 36 21.70 -36.74 51.62
CA TYR A 36 20.69 -37.73 52.00
C TYR A 36 19.27 -37.15 52.05
N LEU A 37 19.08 -35.96 52.63
CA LEU A 37 17.78 -35.27 52.66
C LEU A 37 17.29 -34.89 51.25
N PHE A 38 18.19 -34.43 50.37
CA PHE A 38 17.85 -34.15 48.96
C PHE A 38 17.50 -35.43 48.18
N TYR A 39 18.16 -36.56 48.45
CA TYR A 39 17.84 -37.84 47.81
C TYR A 39 16.48 -38.41 48.29
N SER A 40 16.15 -38.22 49.57
CA SER A 40 14.85 -38.58 50.18
C SER A 40 13.68 -37.84 49.53
N ASN A 41 13.79 -36.52 49.32
CA ASN A 41 12.76 -35.71 48.64
C ASN A 41 12.61 -36.04 47.13
N GLY A 42 13.55 -36.77 46.55
CA GLY A 42 13.49 -37.20 45.15
C GLY A 42 12.50 -38.34 44.86
N GLN A 43 11.88 -38.95 45.89
CA GLN A 43 10.79 -39.91 45.69
C GLN A 43 9.45 -39.21 45.43
N GLU A 44 9.09 -38.20 46.22
CA GLU A 44 7.89 -37.39 46.00
C GLU A 44 7.93 -36.70 44.63
N MET A 45 9.08 -36.12 44.25
CA MET A 45 9.25 -35.50 42.93
C MET A 45 9.11 -36.51 41.77
N ARG A 46 9.47 -37.79 41.99
CA ARG A 46 9.28 -38.85 40.99
C ARG A 46 7.82 -39.29 40.89
N GLU A 47 7.09 -39.27 41.99
CA GLU A 47 5.68 -39.59 42.03
C GLU A 47 4.82 -38.49 41.38
N ASP A 48 5.14 -37.22 41.66
CA ASP A 48 4.55 -36.06 40.98
C ASP A 48 4.79 -36.10 39.47
N LEU A 49 6.02 -36.39 39.04
CA LEU A 49 6.33 -36.55 37.60
C LEU A 49 5.58 -37.74 36.97
N ARG A 50 5.31 -38.80 37.74
CA ARG A 50 4.54 -39.95 37.27
C ARG A 50 3.07 -39.60 37.10
N LEU A 51 2.50 -38.85 38.05
CA LEU A 51 1.13 -38.34 38.00
C LEU A 51 0.96 -37.37 36.83
N GLN A 52 1.84 -36.38 36.68
CA GLN A 52 1.83 -35.45 35.54
C GLN A 52 1.97 -36.17 34.21
N LYS A 53 2.79 -37.23 34.12
CA LYS A 53 2.92 -38.04 32.90
C LYS A 53 1.64 -38.83 32.59
N ALA A 54 0.94 -39.33 33.61
CA ALA A 54 -0.33 -40.03 33.43
C ALA A 54 -1.42 -39.06 32.95
N GLU A 55 -1.52 -37.89 33.58
CA GLU A 55 -2.45 -36.82 33.19
C GLU A 55 -2.17 -36.31 31.76
N LEU A 56 -0.89 -36.09 31.42
CA LEU A 56 -0.51 -35.70 30.06
C LEU A 56 -0.88 -36.77 29.03
N LYS A 57 -0.76 -38.06 29.39
CA LYS A 57 -1.14 -39.17 28.51
C LYS A 57 -2.65 -39.24 28.30
N GLU A 58 -3.43 -39.01 29.36
CA GLU A 58 -4.89 -38.94 29.30
C GLU A 58 -5.34 -37.77 28.41
N ASN A 59 -4.80 -36.58 28.62
CA ASN A 59 -5.07 -35.40 27.80
C ASN A 59 -4.71 -35.63 26.32
N VAL A 60 -3.62 -36.34 26.03
CA VAL A 60 -3.24 -36.67 24.64
C VAL A 60 -4.23 -37.65 24.00
N GLU A 61 -4.74 -38.63 24.74
CA GLU A 61 -5.77 -39.55 24.21
C GLU A 61 -7.11 -38.84 24.03
N GLU A 62 -7.52 -37.95 24.93
CA GLU A 62 -8.72 -37.11 24.78
C GLU A 62 -8.62 -36.15 23.58
N MET A 63 -7.44 -35.57 23.35
CA MET A 63 -7.20 -34.77 22.14
C MET A 63 -7.28 -35.62 20.86
N LYS A 64 -6.77 -36.85 20.88
CA LYS A 64 -6.88 -37.75 19.71
C LYS A 64 -8.32 -38.13 19.41
N THR A 65 -9.12 -38.42 20.42
CA THR A 65 -10.55 -38.74 20.23
C THR A 65 -11.31 -37.53 19.71
N THR A 66 -11.07 -36.34 20.30
CA THR A 66 -11.66 -35.07 19.83
C THR A 66 -11.27 -34.79 18.38
N LEU A 67 -10.01 -34.99 18.00
CA LEU A 67 -9.54 -34.81 16.63
C LEU A 67 -10.18 -35.81 15.65
N ALA A 68 -10.34 -37.07 16.06
CA ALA A 68 -10.99 -38.10 15.25
C ALA A 68 -12.48 -37.77 15.02
N GLU A 69 -13.17 -37.25 16.04
CA GLU A 69 -14.56 -36.80 15.94
C GLU A 69 -14.71 -35.56 15.05
N GLN A 70 -13.83 -34.57 15.20
CA GLN A 70 -13.77 -33.40 14.31
C GLN A 70 -13.51 -33.80 12.86
N LYS A 71 -12.58 -34.73 12.61
CA LYS A 71 -12.29 -35.24 11.27
C LYS A 71 -13.50 -35.94 10.66
N LYS A 72 -14.22 -36.74 11.45
CA LYS A 72 -15.46 -37.41 11.00
C LYS A 72 -16.53 -36.38 10.65
N ASN A 73 -16.75 -35.37 11.49
CA ASN A 73 -17.71 -34.29 11.23
C ASN A 73 -17.35 -33.50 9.96
N PHE A 74 -16.05 -33.26 9.72
CA PHE A 74 -15.59 -32.59 8.51
C PHE A 74 -15.82 -33.42 7.23
N GLU A 75 -15.60 -34.73 7.26
CA GLU A 75 -15.90 -35.61 6.11
C GLU A 75 -17.41 -35.71 5.83
N VAL A 76 -18.26 -35.68 6.87
CA VAL A 76 -19.72 -35.59 6.71
C VAL A 76 -20.10 -34.27 6.05
N GLN A 77 -19.61 -33.13 6.55
CA GLN A 77 -19.87 -31.81 5.95
C GLN A 77 -19.40 -31.72 4.50
N LYS A 78 -18.22 -32.26 4.20
CA LYS A 78 -17.67 -32.30 2.85
C LYS A 78 -18.53 -33.12 1.88
N THR A 79 -19.16 -34.18 2.37
CA THR A 79 -20.07 -35.01 1.57
C THR A 79 -21.37 -34.26 1.29
N ASP A 80 -21.97 -33.63 2.31
CA ASP A 80 -23.18 -32.81 2.18
C ASP A 80 -22.98 -31.64 1.21
N ILE A 81 -21.84 -30.93 1.30
CA ILE A 81 -21.48 -29.86 0.37
C ILE A 81 -21.36 -30.38 -1.07
N LYS A 82 -20.77 -31.57 -1.28
CA LYS A 82 -20.68 -32.16 -2.62
C LYS A 82 -22.05 -32.50 -3.19
N GLU A 83 -22.95 -33.04 -2.38
CA GLU A 83 -24.33 -33.35 -2.80
C GLU A 83 -25.09 -32.06 -3.17
N GLN A 84 -24.98 -31.02 -2.35
CA GLN A 84 -25.59 -29.71 -2.63
C GLN A 84 -25.03 -29.09 -3.92
N LEU A 85 -23.73 -29.23 -4.19
CA LEU A 85 -23.10 -28.72 -5.40
C LEU A 85 -23.58 -29.49 -6.66
N ILE A 86 -23.77 -30.80 -6.55
CA ILE A 86 -24.38 -31.62 -7.62
C ILE A 86 -25.82 -31.16 -7.89
N LEU A 87 -26.64 -31.00 -6.85
CA LEU A 87 -28.02 -30.53 -6.98
C LEU A 87 -28.10 -29.13 -7.60
N LEU A 88 -27.23 -28.20 -7.16
CA LEU A 88 -27.16 -26.85 -7.71
C LEU A 88 -26.74 -26.88 -9.18
N SER A 89 -25.74 -27.69 -9.54
CA SER A 89 -25.30 -27.85 -10.93
C SER A 89 -26.42 -28.41 -11.82
N GLN A 90 -27.16 -29.40 -11.34
CA GLN A 90 -28.33 -29.94 -12.05
C GLN A 90 -29.42 -28.88 -12.24
N ARG A 91 -29.74 -28.10 -11.20
CA ARG A 91 -30.72 -27.02 -11.28
C ARG A 91 -30.30 -25.94 -12.26
N VAL A 92 -29.07 -25.45 -12.18
CA VAL A 92 -28.53 -24.44 -13.08
C VAL A 92 -28.54 -24.92 -14.53
N ASN A 93 -28.15 -26.17 -14.79
CA ASN A 93 -28.22 -26.73 -16.14
C ASN A 93 -29.66 -26.86 -16.65
N SER A 94 -30.61 -27.21 -15.78
CA SER A 94 -32.05 -27.22 -16.13
C SER A 94 -32.54 -25.82 -16.50
N GLU A 95 -32.25 -24.81 -15.67
CA GLU A 95 -32.64 -23.42 -15.91
C GLU A 95 -31.98 -22.86 -17.17
N ILE A 96 -30.70 -23.18 -17.43
CA ILE A 96 -29.99 -22.80 -18.67
C ILE A 96 -30.67 -23.45 -19.88
N ASN A 97 -31.01 -24.73 -19.82
CA ASN A 97 -31.64 -25.44 -20.93
C ASN A 97 -33.05 -24.91 -21.22
N GLU A 98 -33.84 -24.63 -20.18
CA GLU A 98 -35.17 -24.02 -20.31
C GLU A 98 -35.07 -22.61 -20.89
N THR A 99 -34.17 -21.78 -20.36
CA THR A 99 -33.96 -20.40 -20.84
C THR A 99 -33.43 -20.38 -22.27
N SER A 100 -32.49 -21.26 -22.61
CA SER A 100 -31.97 -21.43 -23.96
C SER A 100 -33.07 -21.87 -24.93
N SER A 101 -33.91 -22.83 -24.54
CA SER A 101 -35.05 -23.28 -25.36
C SER A 101 -36.09 -22.18 -25.55
N ALA A 102 -36.39 -21.40 -24.51
CA ALA A 102 -37.28 -20.25 -24.59
C ALA A 102 -36.71 -19.15 -25.50
N ALA A 103 -35.43 -18.83 -25.35
CA ALA A 103 -34.72 -17.86 -26.18
C ALA A 103 -34.63 -18.31 -27.65
N ILE A 104 -34.36 -19.60 -27.93
CA ILE A 104 -34.37 -20.14 -29.30
C ILE A 104 -35.77 -20.02 -29.91
N LYS A 105 -36.82 -20.33 -29.14
CA LYS A 105 -38.21 -20.21 -29.60
C LYS A 105 -38.59 -18.75 -29.85
N GLU A 106 -38.16 -17.83 -28.99
CA GLU A 106 -38.41 -16.40 -29.12
C GLU A 106 -37.62 -15.79 -30.28
N VAL A 107 -36.34 -16.14 -30.45
CA VAL A 107 -35.51 -15.75 -31.60
C VAL A 107 -36.08 -16.33 -32.90
N SER A 108 -36.59 -17.56 -32.89
CA SER A 108 -37.27 -18.15 -34.05
C SER A 108 -38.55 -17.39 -34.40
N ASN A 109 -39.37 -17.05 -33.40
CA ASN A 109 -40.56 -16.22 -33.58
C ASN A 109 -40.23 -14.81 -34.07
N ILE A 110 -39.20 -14.17 -33.50
CA ILE A 110 -38.69 -12.87 -33.95
C ILE A 110 -38.17 -12.98 -35.39
N LYS A 111 -37.49 -14.07 -35.76
CA LYS A 111 -37.02 -14.29 -37.13
C LYS A 111 -38.19 -14.43 -38.10
N VAL A 112 -39.24 -15.17 -37.75
CA VAL A 112 -40.44 -15.34 -38.59
C VAL A 112 -41.22 -14.03 -38.70
N VAL A 113 -41.43 -13.32 -37.59
CA VAL A 113 -42.14 -12.03 -37.54
C VAL A 113 -41.32 -10.93 -38.23
N ALA A 114 -40.00 -10.88 -38.03
CA ALA A 114 -39.12 -9.94 -38.70
C ALA A 114 -38.98 -10.25 -40.19
N SER A 115 -38.98 -11.52 -40.61
CA SER A 115 -39.03 -11.88 -42.03
C SER A 115 -40.35 -11.47 -42.66
N SER A 116 -41.50 -11.66 -41.99
CA SER A 116 -42.80 -11.26 -42.54
C SER A 116 -42.99 -9.73 -42.56
N LEU A 117 -42.51 -9.03 -41.52
CA LEU A 117 -42.44 -7.56 -41.50
C LEU A 117 -41.46 -7.03 -42.53
N ALA A 118 -40.30 -7.65 -42.71
CA ALA A 118 -39.33 -7.26 -43.73
C ALA A 118 -39.88 -7.51 -45.14
N GLU A 119 -40.58 -8.62 -45.40
CA GLU A 119 -41.25 -8.86 -46.68
C GLU A 119 -42.37 -7.86 -46.95
N SER A 120 -43.18 -7.55 -45.93
CA SER A 120 -44.27 -6.58 -46.02
C SER A 120 -43.75 -5.16 -46.26
N GLU A 121 -42.73 -4.74 -45.49
CA GLU A 121 -42.10 -3.44 -45.57
C GLU A 121 -41.27 -3.30 -46.86
N ALA A 122 -40.59 -4.37 -47.30
CA ALA A 122 -39.89 -4.39 -48.58
C ALA A 122 -40.88 -4.31 -49.75
N LYS A 123 -42.00 -5.03 -49.73
CA LYS A 123 -43.06 -4.88 -50.75
C LYS A 123 -43.66 -3.48 -50.77
N LYS A 124 -43.95 -2.90 -49.59
CA LYS A 124 -44.47 -1.53 -49.47
C LYS A 124 -43.47 -0.51 -50.01
N LYS A 125 -42.18 -0.67 -49.70
CA LYS A 125 -41.11 0.25 -50.13
C LYS A 125 -40.64 0.05 -51.55
N ILE A 126 -40.68 -1.17 -52.08
CA ILE A 126 -40.48 -1.43 -53.51
C ILE A 126 -41.54 -0.65 -54.30
N ASN A 127 -42.80 -0.68 -53.86
CA ASN A 127 -43.85 0.13 -54.49
C ASN A 127 -43.60 1.64 -54.33
N GLU A 128 -43.18 2.13 -53.15
CA GLU A 128 -42.81 3.55 -52.97
C GLU A 128 -41.56 3.99 -53.77
N VAL A 129 -40.60 3.09 -53.99
CA VAL A 129 -39.37 3.31 -54.80
C VAL A 129 -39.67 3.29 -56.30
N PHE A 130 -40.62 2.46 -56.76
CA PHE A 130 -41.05 2.49 -58.16
C PHE A 130 -41.92 3.73 -58.47
N ASP A 131 -42.60 4.29 -57.47
CA ASP A 131 -43.37 5.54 -57.60
C ASP A 131 -42.50 6.80 -57.49
N ASN A 132 -41.37 6.76 -56.77
CA ASN A 132 -40.40 7.87 -56.67
C ASN A 132 -39.06 7.50 -57.30
N LYS A 133 -38.78 8.05 -58.49
CA LYS A 133 -37.62 7.79 -59.37
C LYS A 133 -36.22 8.16 -58.82
N ASN A 134 -35.92 7.96 -57.53
CA ASN A 134 -34.60 8.26 -56.96
C ASN A 134 -34.22 7.30 -55.81
N PHE A 135 -34.14 6.02 -56.14
CA PHE A 135 -33.67 4.94 -55.26
C PHE A 135 -32.36 5.29 -54.53
N ASP A 136 -31.43 5.95 -55.21
CA ASP A 136 -30.12 6.31 -54.66
C ASP A 136 -30.23 7.28 -53.48
N GLN A 137 -31.13 8.27 -53.54
CA GLN A 137 -31.36 9.22 -52.43
C GLN A 137 -31.99 8.54 -51.22
N PHE A 138 -32.79 7.50 -51.44
CA PHE A 138 -33.40 6.73 -50.36
C PHE A 138 -32.37 5.83 -49.66
N VAL A 139 -31.50 5.17 -50.42
CA VAL A 139 -30.41 4.36 -49.89
C VAL A 139 -29.42 5.23 -49.10
N GLU A 140 -29.06 6.40 -49.64
CA GLU A 140 -28.17 7.35 -48.99
C GLU A 140 -28.75 7.86 -47.66
N LYS A 141 -30.06 8.17 -47.64
CA LYS A 141 -30.78 8.56 -46.43
C LYS A 141 -30.80 7.45 -45.38
N ILE A 142 -31.04 6.19 -45.76
CA ILE A 142 -31.01 5.08 -44.80
C ILE A 142 -29.60 4.81 -44.27
N ALA A 143 -28.57 4.89 -45.11
CA ALA A 143 -27.18 4.72 -44.68
C ALA A 143 -26.81 5.76 -43.62
N LYS A 144 -27.18 7.02 -43.85
CA LYS A 144 -26.90 8.14 -42.93
C LYS A 144 -27.75 8.10 -41.66
N ASP A 145 -29.05 7.86 -41.77
CA ASP A 145 -29.96 7.97 -40.63
C ASP A 145 -29.95 6.71 -39.74
N ARG A 146 -29.56 5.54 -40.28
CA ARG A 146 -29.65 4.26 -39.55
C ARG A 146 -28.33 3.51 -39.43
N MET A 147 -27.53 3.45 -40.49
CA MET A 147 -26.31 2.63 -40.47
C MET A 147 -25.15 3.38 -39.80
N GLU A 148 -24.95 4.66 -40.11
CA GLU A 148 -23.86 5.46 -39.56
C GLU A 148 -23.88 5.52 -38.01
N PRO A 149 -25.01 5.78 -37.32
CA PRO A 149 -25.03 5.75 -35.86
C PRO A 149 -24.74 4.37 -35.26
N GLN A 150 -25.18 3.30 -35.91
CA GLN A 150 -24.94 1.92 -35.46
C GLN A 150 -23.48 1.51 -35.64
N ILE A 151 -22.89 1.87 -36.79
CA ILE A 151 -21.48 1.64 -37.07
C ILE A 151 -20.63 2.43 -36.08
N ASN A 152 -20.94 3.72 -35.87
CA ASN A 152 -20.23 4.54 -34.89
C ASN A 152 -20.34 3.95 -33.48
N ASN A 153 -21.52 3.51 -33.06
CA ASN A 153 -21.70 2.84 -31.76
C ASN A 153 -20.88 1.55 -31.64
N LEU A 154 -20.81 0.74 -32.71
CA LEU A 154 -19.98 -0.48 -32.73
C LEU A 154 -18.49 -0.15 -32.69
N VAL A 155 -18.06 0.89 -33.42
CA VAL A 155 -16.68 1.38 -33.41
C VAL A 155 -16.33 1.88 -32.02
N ASP A 156 -17.15 2.72 -31.40
CA ASP A 156 -16.96 3.25 -30.06
C ASP A 156 -16.87 2.13 -29.02
N LYS A 157 -17.78 1.14 -29.08
CA LYS A 157 -17.71 -0.04 -28.21
C LYS A 157 -16.41 -0.82 -28.40
N LYS A 158 -15.96 -0.98 -29.63
CA LYS A 158 -14.72 -1.71 -29.92
C LYS A 158 -13.49 -0.94 -29.47
N ILE A 159 -13.49 0.39 -29.60
CA ILE A 159 -12.45 1.26 -29.03
C ILE A 159 -12.42 1.10 -27.51
N ALA A 160 -13.55 1.20 -26.82
CA ALA A 160 -13.63 1.05 -25.37
C ALA A 160 -13.16 -0.34 -24.87
N ILE A 161 -13.51 -1.41 -25.61
CA ILE A 161 -13.01 -2.77 -25.31
C ILE A 161 -11.49 -2.83 -25.48
N ASN A 162 -10.96 -2.29 -26.58
CA ASN A 162 -9.52 -2.27 -26.83
C ASN A 162 -8.77 -1.46 -25.76
N GLU A 163 -9.31 -0.31 -25.34
CA GLU A 163 -8.76 0.49 -24.24
C GLU A 163 -8.73 -0.32 -22.93
N THR A 164 -9.81 -1.03 -22.62
CA THR A 164 -9.88 -1.89 -21.43
C THR A 164 -8.83 -2.99 -21.46
N ILE A 165 -8.63 -3.63 -22.62
CA ILE A 165 -7.57 -4.63 -22.82
C ILE A 165 -6.19 -4.00 -22.63
N GLN A 166 -5.93 -2.82 -23.21
CA GLN A 166 -4.65 -2.13 -23.08
C GLN A 166 -4.36 -1.69 -21.64
N ILE A 167 -5.37 -1.22 -20.90
CA ILE A 167 -5.26 -0.90 -19.48
C ILE A 167 -4.88 -2.16 -18.70
N ASN A 168 -5.59 -3.27 -18.89
CA ASN A 168 -5.31 -4.52 -18.18
C ASN A 168 -3.92 -5.08 -18.51
N ASN A 169 -3.51 -5.04 -19.77
CA ASN A 169 -2.16 -5.44 -20.19
C ASN A 169 -1.10 -4.55 -19.53
N SER A 170 -1.34 -3.24 -19.46
CA SER A 170 -0.44 -2.31 -18.77
C SER A 170 -0.35 -2.61 -17.28
N LEU A 171 -1.48 -2.88 -16.61
CA LEU A 171 -1.48 -3.25 -15.19
C LEU A 171 -0.72 -4.55 -14.91
N ILE A 172 -0.82 -5.55 -15.79
CA ILE A 172 -0.04 -6.80 -15.68
C ILE A 172 1.45 -6.53 -15.90
N ASN A 173 1.78 -5.76 -16.94
CA ASN A 173 3.15 -5.48 -17.34
C ASN A 173 3.89 -4.55 -16.36
N LEU A 174 3.17 -3.70 -15.62
CA LEU A 174 3.73 -2.83 -14.59
C LEU A 174 4.52 -3.62 -13.53
N SER A 175 3.95 -4.73 -13.07
CA SER A 175 4.55 -5.62 -12.06
C SER A 175 5.51 -6.66 -12.68
N SER A 176 5.83 -6.55 -13.97
CA SER A 176 6.71 -7.50 -14.66
C SER A 176 8.18 -7.27 -14.29
N ASN A 177 8.93 -8.34 -14.09
CA ASN A 177 10.39 -8.28 -13.96
C ASN A 177 11.11 -7.91 -15.28
N ASP A 178 10.38 -7.89 -16.40
CA ASP A 178 10.88 -7.36 -17.67
C ASP A 178 10.79 -5.83 -17.65
N LYS A 179 11.94 -5.17 -17.56
CA LYS A 179 12.04 -3.71 -17.49
C LYS A 179 11.39 -3.01 -18.67
N VAL A 180 11.51 -3.55 -19.88
CA VAL A 180 10.95 -2.92 -21.09
C VAL A 180 9.42 -2.93 -21.00
N LYS A 181 8.84 -4.05 -20.55
CA LYS A 181 7.38 -4.15 -20.34
C LYS A 181 6.90 -3.20 -19.25
N SER A 182 7.60 -3.11 -18.13
CA SER A 182 7.25 -2.22 -17.02
C SER A 182 7.31 -0.73 -17.45
N ILE A 183 8.37 -0.33 -18.17
CA ILE A 183 8.51 1.04 -18.68
C ILE A 183 7.39 1.38 -19.66
N ASN A 184 7.13 0.51 -20.64
CA ASN A 184 6.08 0.75 -21.64
C ASN A 184 4.69 0.86 -20.98
N ALA A 185 4.42 0.02 -19.97
CA ALA A 185 3.17 0.08 -19.22
C ALA A 185 3.02 1.37 -18.41
N SER A 186 4.09 1.81 -17.74
CA SER A 186 4.11 3.11 -17.04
C SER A 186 3.88 4.26 -18.00
N ASN A 187 4.60 4.31 -19.12
CA ASN A 187 4.48 5.37 -20.12
C ASN A 187 3.06 5.43 -20.71
N TYR A 188 2.45 4.28 -20.99
CA TYR A 188 1.07 4.23 -21.45
C TYR A 188 0.11 4.84 -20.41
N LEU A 189 0.22 4.43 -19.15
CA LEU A 189 -0.63 4.91 -18.08
C LEU A 189 -0.37 6.39 -17.72
N GLN A 190 0.84 6.91 -17.92
CA GLN A 190 1.13 8.33 -17.73
C GLN A 190 0.60 9.20 -18.87
N SER A 191 0.85 8.77 -20.11
CA SER A 191 0.35 9.47 -21.30
C SER A 191 -1.18 9.50 -21.34
N ASN A 192 -1.82 8.56 -20.63
CA ASN A 192 -3.26 8.47 -20.47
C ASN A 192 -3.69 8.66 -19.00
N SER A 193 -3.17 9.71 -18.36
CA SER A 193 -3.47 10.04 -16.95
C SER A 193 -4.97 10.24 -16.67
N GLN A 194 -5.76 10.62 -17.68
CA GLN A 194 -7.22 10.72 -17.60
C GLN A 194 -7.94 9.39 -17.35
N ILE A 195 -7.29 8.25 -17.61
CA ILE A 195 -7.84 6.93 -17.33
C ILE A 195 -7.95 6.75 -15.81
N LYS A 196 -9.20 6.68 -15.35
CA LYS A 196 -9.53 6.35 -13.95
C LYS A 196 -9.33 4.86 -13.72
N LEU A 197 -8.37 4.52 -12.87
CA LEU A 197 -8.22 3.17 -12.36
C LEU A 197 -9.17 2.97 -11.18
N SER A 198 -9.72 1.77 -11.04
CA SER A 198 -10.52 1.41 -9.87
C SER A 198 -9.63 1.34 -8.61
N ASN A 199 -10.25 1.49 -7.44
CA ASN A 199 -9.52 1.30 -6.17
C ASN A 199 -8.88 -0.09 -6.10
N SER A 200 -9.56 -1.15 -6.58
CA SER A 200 -8.99 -2.51 -6.60
C SER A 200 -7.75 -2.63 -7.49
N GLN A 201 -7.74 -1.96 -8.65
CA GLN A 201 -6.57 -1.92 -9.53
C GLN A 201 -5.42 -1.18 -8.84
N ILE A 202 -5.67 -0.03 -8.21
CA ILE A 202 -4.62 0.72 -7.50
C ILE A 202 -4.09 -0.06 -6.30
N SER A 203 -4.98 -0.68 -5.49
CA SER A 203 -4.58 -1.55 -4.38
C SER A 203 -3.69 -2.69 -4.85
N LYS A 204 -3.99 -3.29 -6.02
CA LYS A 204 -3.16 -4.34 -6.59
C LYS A 204 -1.76 -3.81 -6.95
N ILE A 205 -1.67 -2.68 -7.65
CA ILE A 205 -0.38 -2.04 -7.97
C ILE A 205 0.42 -1.81 -6.68
N VAL A 206 -0.18 -1.17 -5.67
CA VAL A 206 0.46 -0.89 -4.39
C VAL A 206 0.95 -2.18 -3.71
N SER A 207 0.13 -3.24 -3.70
CA SER A 207 0.50 -4.52 -3.07
C SER A 207 1.63 -5.26 -3.80
N ASP A 208 1.83 -4.99 -5.08
CA ASP A 208 2.87 -5.62 -5.89
C ASP A 208 4.19 -4.84 -5.84
N MET A 209 4.19 -3.57 -5.42
CA MET A 209 5.40 -2.73 -5.32
C MET A 209 6.47 -3.33 -4.39
N ASP A 210 6.05 -3.99 -3.31
CA ASP A 210 6.96 -4.61 -2.35
C ASP A 210 7.62 -5.89 -2.89
N LYS A 211 7.10 -6.44 -3.99
CA LYS A 211 7.54 -7.72 -4.58
C LYS A 211 8.49 -7.55 -5.77
N VAL A 212 8.64 -6.33 -6.29
CA VAL A 212 9.46 -6.02 -7.48
C VAL A 212 10.74 -5.28 -7.10
N ASP A 213 11.71 -5.29 -8.01
CA ASP A 213 12.96 -4.53 -7.86
C ASP A 213 12.71 -3.01 -7.89
N LEU A 214 13.69 -2.23 -7.42
CA LEU A 214 13.59 -0.78 -7.28
C LEU A 214 13.31 -0.05 -8.61
N SER A 215 13.86 -0.53 -9.73
CA SER A 215 13.66 0.15 -11.03
C SER A 215 12.24 -0.06 -11.56
N THR A 216 11.69 -1.27 -11.40
CA THR A 216 10.29 -1.59 -11.71
C THR A 216 9.34 -0.88 -10.76
N ARG A 217 9.70 -0.77 -9.47
CA ARG A 217 8.93 -0.01 -8.47
C ARG A 217 8.75 1.46 -8.85
N ASN A 218 9.80 2.13 -9.33
CA ASN A 218 9.72 3.52 -9.80
C ASN A 218 8.66 3.71 -10.89
N ASN A 219 8.58 2.78 -11.85
CA ASN A 219 7.55 2.80 -12.90
C ASN A 219 6.13 2.67 -12.31
N MET A 220 5.96 1.80 -11.32
CA MET A 220 4.67 1.64 -10.63
C MET A 220 4.27 2.90 -9.86
N ILE A 221 5.22 3.58 -9.21
CA ILE A 221 4.99 4.85 -8.50
C ILE A 221 4.51 5.92 -9.48
N PHE A 222 5.23 6.05 -10.60
CA PHE A 222 4.89 6.95 -11.68
C PHE A 222 3.49 6.70 -12.26
N ALA A 223 3.05 5.45 -12.29
CA ALA A 223 1.71 5.09 -12.73
C ALA A 223 0.61 5.45 -11.72
N ILE A 224 0.88 5.66 -10.43
CA ILE A 224 -0.17 5.99 -9.44
C ILE A 224 -0.09 7.42 -8.90
N ILE A 225 0.99 8.16 -9.18
CA ILE A 225 1.24 9.50 -8.61
C ILE A 225 0.17 10.54 -8.99
N LEU A 226 -0.50 10.39 -10.13
CA LEU A 226 -1.58 11.28 -10.58
C LEU A 226 -2.98 10.72 -10.30
N ARG A 227 -3.10 9.62 -9.55
CA ARG A 227 -4.35 8.86 -9.39
C ARG A 227 -4.79 8.79 -7.93
N LYS A 228 -5.51 9.81 -7.49
CA LYS A 228 -6.12 9.86 -6.14
C LYS A 228 -7.01 8.64 -5.88
N SER A 229 -6.67 7.90 -4.82
CA SER A 229 -7.48 6.83 -4.24
C SER A 229 -7.13 6.65 -2.77
N GLN A 230 -7.98 5.94 -2.02
CA GLN A 230 -7.67 5.59 -0.64
C GLN A 230 -6.35 4.81 -0.55
N ALA A 231 -6.18 3.77 -1.37
CA ALA A 231 -5.00 2.93 -1.37
C ALA A 231 -3.71 3.69 -1.72
N SER A 232 -3.75 4.59 -2.71
CA SER A 232 -2.59 5.44 -3.02
C SER A 232 -2.31 6.44 -1.89
N THR A 233 -3.34 7.03 -1.28
CA THR A 233 -3.17 7.99 -0.18
C THR A 233 -2.51 7.32 1.03
N GLU A 234 -2.99 6.14 1.43
CA GLU A 234 -2.42 5.35 2.52
C GLU A 234 -0.96 4.96 2.22
N PHE A 235 -0.70 4.51 0.99
CA PHE A 235 0.66 4.18 0.54
C PHE A 235 1.61 5.38 0.65
N PHE A 236 1.30 6.50 -0.01
CA PHE A 236 2.18 7.67 0.00
C PHE A 236 2.31 8.31 1.39
N THR A 237 1.27 8.24 2.23
CA THR A 237 1.35 8.67 3.64
C THR A 237 2.32 7.81 4.44
N ARG A 238 2.25 6.48 4.27
CA ARG A 238 3.15 5.53 4.92
C ARG A 238 4.60 5.74 4.47
N GLU A 239 4.84 5.81 3.17
CA GLU A 239 6.19 6.02 2.62
C GLU A 239 6.79 7.36 3.08
N LEU A 240 5.96 8.40 3.19
CA LEU A 240 6.38 9.70 3.69
C LEU A 240 6.71 9.71 5.20
N GLY A 241 6.02 8.88 5.98
CA GLY A 241 6.24 8.75 7.43
C GLY A 241 7.42 7.87 7.83
N ASN A 242 7.92 7.01 6.93
CA ASN A 242 8.86 5.95 7.28
C ASN A 242 10.28 6.23 6.77
N SER A 243 11.11 6.88 7.57
CA SER A 243 12.46 7.28 7.15
C SER A 243 13.53 6.18 7.18
N ALA A 244 13.18 4.98 7.65
CA ALA A 244 14.09 3.83 7.70
C ALA A 244 13.99 2.98 6.41
N THR A 245 12.85 3.00 5.73
CA THR A 245 12.60 2.30 4.48
C THR A 245 12.78 3.27 3.34
N ASN A 246 14.02 3.45 2.88
CA ASN A 246 14.37 4.34 1.77
C ASN A 246 13.94 3.71 0.42
N THR A 247 12.65 3.40 0.29
CA THR A 247 12.06 2.66 -0.84
C THR A 247 11.43 3.57 -1.90
N LEU A 248 11.12 4.82 -1.54
CA LEU A 248 10.65 5.89 -2.43
C LEU A 248 11.51 7.14 -2.27
N ASN A 249 11.69 7.89 -3.37
CA ASN A 249 12.16 9.26 -3.28
C ASN A 249 11.04 10.11 -2.63
N GLU A 250 11.30 10.74 -1.48
CA GLU A 250 10.39 11.66 -0.77
C GLU A 250 9.75 12.69 -1.72
N THR A 251 10.47 13.08 -2.79
CA THR A 251 9.97 13.95 -3.86
C THR A 251 8.69 13.42 -4.52
N TYR A 252 8.59 12.11 -4.78
CA TYR A 252 7.39 11.52 -5.39
C TYR A 252 6.22 11.53 -4.42
N CYS A 253 6.46 11.31 -3.14
CA CYS A 253 5.44 11.45 -2.11
C CYS A 253 4.90 12.89 -2.12
N PHE A 254 5.78 13.89 -2.02
CA PHE A 254 5.35 15.29 -2.06
C PHE A 254 4.57 15.63 -3.33
N GLN A 255 5.06 15.21 -4.50
CA GLN A 255 4.35 15.39 -5.77
C GLN A 255 2.95 14.78 -5.77
N TYR A 256 2.77 13.57 -5.22
CA TYR A 256 1.43 12.96 -5.10
C TYR A 256 0.45 13.85 -4.31
N PHE A 257 0.86 14.33 -3.14
CA PHE A 257 0.02 15.21 -2.32
C PHE A 257 -0.30 16.54 -3.02
N LEU A 258 0.68 17.12 -3.74
CA LEU A 258 0.51 18.34 -4.51
C LEU A 258 -0.50 18.16 -5.65
N TYR A 259 -0.37 17.11 -6.47
CA TYR A 259 -1.22 16.87 -7.62
C TYR A 259 -2.66 16.48 -7.25
N ASN A 260 -2.86 15.81 -6.10
CA ASN A 260 -4.15 15.22 -5.75
C ASN A 260 -4.93 16.00 -4.68
N ASP A 261 -4.41 17.15 -4.25
CA ASP A 261 -5.06 18.05 -3.28
C ASP A 261 -5.51 17.29 -2.02
N ILE A 262 -4.55 16.61 -1.39
CA ILE A 262 -4.74 15.77 -0.20
C ILE A 262 -4.34 16.57 1.06
N ASP A 263 -4.86 16.16 2.23
CA ASP A 263 -4.70 16.82 3.53
C ASP A 263 -3.33 17.50 3.73
N TYR A 264 -3.39 18.82 3.86
CA TYR A 264 -2.22 19.68 3.99
C TYR A 264 -1.41 19.40 5.24
N ASN A 265 -2.04 18.97 6.35
CA ASN A 265 -1.36 18.78 7.64
C ASN A 265 -0.35 17.61 7.60
N ILE A 266 -0.73 16.51 6.95
CA ILE A 266 0.14 15.34 6.78
C ILE A 266 1.37 15.75 5.95
N PHE A 267 1.15 16.53 4.89
CA PHE A 267 2.23 17.04 4.06
C PHE A 267 3.14 17.98 4.83
N SER A 268 2.60 18.96 5.55
CA SER A 268 3.39 20.00 6.21
C SER A 268 4.31 19.41 7.28
N ASP A 269 3.79 18.47 8.08
CA ASP A 269 4.57 17.79 9.12
C ASP A 269 5.72 16.96 8.52
N ALA A 270 5.45 16.28 7.41
CA ALA A 270 6.47 15.51 6.71
C ALA A 270 7.52 16.40 6.03
N MET A 271 7.09 17.50 5.40
CA MET A 271 7.99 18.50 4.80
C MET A 271 8.92 19.07 5.86
N TYR A 272 8.39 19.45 7.03
CA TYR A 272 9.19 19.97 8.14
C TYR A 272 10.26 18.96 8.59
N LYS A 273 9.89 17.69 8.73
CA LYS A 273 10.83 16.61 9.08
C LYS A 273 11.89 16.39 8.00
N ALA A 274 11.51 16.43 6.71
CA ALA A 274 12.44 16.27 5.60
C ALA A 274 13.46 17.43 5.53
N MET A 275 12.99 18.66 5.75
CA MET A 275 13.84 19.85 5.79
C MET A 275 14.88 19.79 6.91
N LEU A 276 14.53 19.25 8.09
CA LEU A 276 15.48 19.11 9.20
C LEU A 276 16.57 18.06 8.96
N LYS A 277 16.31 17.05 8.14
CA LYS A 277 17.24 15.92 7.91
C LYS A 277 18.32 16.21 6.88
N LYS A 278 18.08 17.13 5.95
CA LYS A 278 18.93 17.38 4.79
C LYS A 278 19.70 18.68 4.95
N THR A 279 21.00 18.64 4.64
CA THR A 279 21.88 19.84 4.61
C THR A 279 21.33 20.94 3.70
N GLU A 280 20.62 20.56 2.64
CA GLU A 280 19.91 21.45 1.71
C GLU A 280 18.39 21.28 1.78
N GLY A 281 17.84 21.03 2.97
CA GLY A 281 16.40 20.86 3.17
C GLY A 281 15.55 21.99 2.59
N TYR A 282 16.10 23.22 2.55
CA TYR A 282 15.47 24.39 1.96
C TYR A 282 15.12 24.22 0.46
N ASN A 283 15.89 23.44 -0.31
CA ASN A 283 15.61 23.17 -1.72
C ASN A 283 14.32 22.33 -1.90
N THR A 284 14.02 21.44 -0.96
CA THR A 284 12.81 20.59 -1.00
C THR A 284 11.56 21.42 -0.83
N TYR A 285 11.59 22.38 0.11
CA TYR A 285 10.49 23.31 0.34
C TYR A 285 10.28 24.25 -0.85
N TYR A 286 11.36 24.87 -1.33
CA TYR A 286 11.31 25.78 -2.48
C TYR A 286 10.79 25.09 -3.75
N SER A 287 11.29 23.89 -4.07
CA SER A 287 10.82 23.09 -5.21
C SER A 287 9.34 22.74 -5.09
N SER A 288 8.87 22.43 -3.87
CA SER A 288 7.45 22.11 -3.64
C SER A 288 6.55 23.31 -3.89
N ILE A 289 6.97 24.51 -3.46
CA ILE A 289 6.26 25.75 -3.78
C ILE A 289 6.22 25.97 -5.29
N LEU A 290 7.36 25.87 -5.97
CA LEU A 290 7.44 26.07 -7.42
C LEU A 290 6.57 25.09 -8.20
N ILE A 291 6.55 23.81 -7.84
CA ILE A 291 5.68 22.82 -8.49
C ILE A 291 4.21 23.11 -8.20
N SER A 292 3.88 23.48 -6.96
CA SER A 292 2.50 23.73 -6.54
C SER A 292 1.89 25.01 -7.13
N LYS A 293 2.71 26.00 -7.52
CA LYS A 293 2.20 27.28 -8.04
C LYS A 293 1.31 27.12 -9.28
N ASP A 294 1.67 26.18 -10.15
CA ASP A 294 0.98 25.94 -11.41
C ASP A 294 -0.07 24.83 -11.29
N GLN A 295 0.14 23.89 -10.36
CA GLN A 295 -0.66 22.66 -10.24
C GLN A 295 -1.77 22.79 -9.18
N ASN A 296 -1.48 23.44 -8.05
CA ASN A 296 -2.40 23.59 -6.93
C ASN A 296 -2.09 24.86 -6.12
N LYS A 297 -2.60 26.00 -6.59
CA LYS A 297 -2.39 27.33 -5.98
C LYS A 297 -2.79 27.38 -4.50
N ARG A 298 -3.82 26.63 -4.10
CA ARG A 298 -4.25 26.56 -2.69
C ARG A 298 -3.17 25.89 -1.83
N PHE A 299 -2.54 24.85 -2.35
CA PHE A 299 -1.44 24.17 -1.67
C PHE A 299 -0.22 25.08 -1.52
N ALA A 300 0.13 25.82 -2.59
CA ALA A 300 1.19 26.82 -2.55
C ALA A 300 0.93 27.88 -1.46
N LEU A 301 -0.31 28.38 -1.35
CA LEU A 301 -0.71 29.32 -0.29
C LEU A 301 -0.55 28.73 1.11
N ASN A 302 -0.98 27.50 1.30
CA ASN A 302 -0.87 26.86 2.61
C ASN A 302 0.60 26.71 3.02
N LEU A 303 1.50 26.34 2.10
CA LEU A 303 2.94 26.24 2.36
C LEU A 303 3.57 27.57 2.78
N LEU A 304 3.11 28.67 2.20
CA LEU A 304 3.60 30.01 2.49
C LEU A 304 3.01 30.60 3.77
N ASN A 305 1.80 30.19 4.12
CA ASN A 305 1.14 30.61 5.36
C ASN A 305 1.56 29.75 6.56
N ASP A 306 2.20 28.61 6.33
CA ASP A 306 2.73 27.77 7.39
C ASP A 306 4.00 28.38 7.98
N LYS A 307 3.80 29.16 9.04
CA LYS A 307 4.86 29.84 9.77
C LYS A 307 6.00 28.90 10.16
N LYS A 308 5.73 27.65 10.56
CA LYS A 308 6.79 26.73 11.01
C LYS A 308 7.71 26.36 9.85
N LEU A 309 7.15 26.09 8.68
CA LEU A 309 7.91 25.75 7.48
C LEU A 309 8.69 26.96 6.95
N VAL A 310 8.07 28.14 6.93
CA VAL A 310 8.73 29.40 6.52
C VAL A 310 9.89 29.74 7.44
N ASP A 311 9.69 29.70 8.76
CA ASP A 311 10.73 30.01 9.74
C ASP A 311 11.90 29.03 9.60
N LEU A 312 11.62 27.74 9.38
CA LEU A 312 12.66 26.73 9.15
C LEU A 312 13.40 26.96 7.83
N TYR A 313 12.70 27.28 6.75
CA TYR A 313 13.29 27.59 5.45
C TYR A 313 14.29 28.75 5.56
N LEU A 314 13.88 29.86 6.18
CA LEU A 314 14.73 31.04 6.37
C LEU A 314 15.95 30.74 7.25
N LYS A 315 15.79 29.87 8.25
CA LYS A 315 16.91 29.43 9.10
C LYS A 315 17.92 28.59 8.32
N LEU A 316 17.45 27.69 7.46
CA LEU A 316 18.30 26.79 6.67
C LEU A 316 18.91 27.45 5.43
N LEU A 317 18.35 28.58 4.97
CA LEU A 317 18.84 29.29 3.78
C LEU A 317 20.25 29.87 4.02
N PRO A 318 21.27 29.48 3.23
CA PRO A 318 22.62 30.02 3.36
C PRO A 318 22.62 31.53 3.07
N GLU A 319 23.45 32.28 3.78
CA GLU A 319 23.47 33.75 3.67
C GLU A 319 23.72 34.25 2.24
N SER A 320 24.60 33.58 1.48
CA SER A 320 24.87 33.89 0.08
C SER A 320 23.65 33.81 -0.83
N TYR A 321 22.64 33.02 -0.44
CA TYR A 321 21.40 32.85 -1.18
C TYR A 321 20.25 33.68 -0.62
N ARG A 322 20.37 34.28 0.57
CA ARG A 322 19.28 35.06 1.16
C ARG A 322 18.90 36.24 0.30
N ASP A 323 19.86 37.01 -0.22
CA ASP A 323 19.53 38.21 -1.00
C ASP A 323 18.97 37.87 -2.39
N ILE A 324 19.49 36.80 -3.00
CA ILE A 324 19.06 36.33 -4.34
C ILE A 324 17.72 35.61 -4.28
N LEU A 325 17.55 34.65 -3.35
CA LEU A 325 16.29 33.91 -3.24
C LEU A 325 15.20 34.76 -2.60
N THR A 326 15.48 35.68 -1.68
CA THR A 326 14.41 36.54 -1.11
C THR A 326 13.81 37.44 -2.18
N SER A 327 14.62 38.03 -3.08
CA SER A 327 14.12 38.88 -4.15
C SER A 327 13.34 38.08 -5.20
N THR A 328 13.91 37.00 -5.74
CA THR A 328 13.24 36.14 -6.73
C THR A 328 12.02 35.41 -6.17
N PHE A 329 12.09 34.90 -4.94
CA PHE A 329 10.96 34.25 -4.27
C PHE A 329 9.84 35.25 -4.00
N LEU A 330 10.14 36.45 -3.51
CA LEU A 330 9.10 37.48 -3.33
C LEU A 330 8.49 37.91 -4.65
N GLU A 331 9.29 38.01 -5.71
CA GLU A 331 8.81 38.35 -7.05
C GLU A 331 7.91 37.26 -7.62
N ASP A 332 8.35 36.00 -7.61
CA ASP A 332 7.57 34.83 -8.04
C ASP A 332 6.26 34.69 -7.24
N LEU A 333 6.32 34.91 -5.92
CA LEU A 333 5.13 34.85 -5.06
C LEU A 333 4.18 36.03 -5.30
N SER A 334 4.71 37.23 -5.54
CA SER A 334 3.89 38.41 -5.84
C SER A 334 3.13 38.26 -7.15
N GLN A 335 3.73 37.61 -8.15
CA GLN A 335 3.10 37.30 -9.44
C GLN A 335 2.01 36.23 -9.31
N VAL A 336 2.23 35.20 -8.48
CA VAL A 336 1.25 34.11 -8.30
C VAL A 336 0.01 34.55 -7.52
N PHE A 337 0.16 35.47 -6.56
CA PHE A 337 -0.92 35.82 -5.62
C PHE A 337 -1.53 37.20 -5.80
N ASN A 338 -0.98 38.03 -6.69
CA ASN A 338 -1.46 39.38 -6.97
C ASN A 338 -1.62 40.22 -5.68
N ARG A 339 -0.84 39.89 -4.64
CA ARG A 339 -0.89 40.44 -3.29
C ARG A 339 0.52 40.53 -2.71
N LYS A 340 1.29 41.46 -3.30
CA LYS A 340 2.65 41.81 -2.87
C LYS A 340 2.67 42.31 -1.42
N ASP A 341 1.58 42.94 -0.97
CA ASP A 341 1.35 43.50 0.35
C ASP A 341 1.37 42.47 1.50
N ILE A 342 0.76 41.31 1.32
CA ILE A 342 0.71 40.25 2.36
C ILE A 342 2.07 39.56 2.48
N LEU A 343 2.69 39.26 1.34
CA LEU A 343 4.02 38.65 1.27
C LEU A 343 5.08 39.56 1.87
N GLU A 344 5.04 40.85 1.54
CA GLU A 344 5.94 41.83 2.15
C GLU A 344 5.72 41.88 3.66
N THR A 345 4.48 41.88 4.15
CA THR A 345 4.21 42.00 5.59
C THR A 345 4.68 40.78 6.40
N VAL A 346 4.52 39.55 5.90
CA VAL A 346 4.89 38.33 6.62
C VAL A 346 6.38 38.02 6.47
N LEU A 347 6.95 38.13 5.26
CA LEU A 347 8.36 37.84 5.02
C LEU A 347 9.28 38.99 5.48
N PHE A 348 8.98 40.27 5.21
CA PHE A 348 9.85 41.36 5.68
C PHE A 348 9.83 41.48 7.20
N LYS A 349 8.70 41.27 7.89
CA LYS A 349 8.68 41.35 9.35
C LYS A 349 9.58 40.26 9.96
N THR A 350 9.47 39.04 9.47
CA THR A 350 10.28 37.90 9.93
C THR A 350 11.76 38.07 9.57
N LEU A 351 12.09 38.54 8.36
CA LEU A 351 13.46 38.82 7.93
C LEU A 351 14.10 40.00 8.67
N LYS A 352 13.32 41.06 8.96
CA LYS A 352 13.76 42.25 9.69
C LYS A 352 14.00 41.94 11.17
N ASP A 353 13.21 41.03 11.76
CA ASP A 353 13.42 40.56 13.13
C ASP A 353 14.65 39.63 13.24
N ILE A 354 14.92 38.80 12.23
CA ILE A 354 16.12 37.95 12.17
C ILE A 354 17.41 38.79 11.96
N THR A 355 17.36 39.81 11.09
CA THR A 355 18.52 40.70 10.86
C THR A 355 18.79 41.62 12.06
N LYS A 356 17.74 42.13 12.73
CA LYS A 356 17.91 42.92 13.96
C LYS A 356 18.52 42.15 15.12
N ASN A 357 18.18 40.88 15.30
CA ASN A 357 18.74 40.05 16.37
C ASN A 357 20.22 39.67 16.15
N LYS A 358 20.76 39.85 14.93
CA LYS A 358 22.21 39.69 14.65
C LYS A 358 23.03 40.96 14.86
N SER A 359 22.42 42.15 14.82
CA SER A 359 23.10 43.42 15.09
C SER A 359 23.29 43.74 16.58
N SER A 360 22.88 42.83 17.47
CA SER A 360 22.90 42.98 18.93
C SER A 360 23.79 41.96 19.65
N HIS A 361 24.68 41.27 18.92
CA HIS A 361 25.72 40.40 19.49
C HIS A 361 27.10 40.74 18.94
#